data_AF-I5AY68-F1
#
_entry.id   AF-I5AY68-F1
#
_cell.length_a   1.000
_cell.length_b   1.000
_cell.length_c   1.000
_cell.angle_alpha   90.00
_cell.angle_beta   90.00
_cell.angle_gamma   90.00
#
_symmetry.space_group_name_H-M   'P 1'
#
loop_
_entity.id
_entity.type
_entity.pdbx_description
1 polymer ?
#
loop_
_entity_poly.entity_id
_entity_poly.type
_entity_poly.pdbx_seq_one_letter_code
_entity_poly.pdbx_strand_id
1 'polypeptide(L)'
;MRIWDLHPGYLNRQSLLGEHRELHGMVSIIVNGKKGYSRHPETLRWMDFGWALNKRHQLLSAEMKLRGYNDKSPVQIQDNNGMWPDTFIDEPYVQIRLLREKYRDKEPGRIPLPQNAQQMWRQHKYAVMARDVGLYKKIGADVSRMRPRDDFSGLARLLVETLRTPPSQGGLKNALQHMWGYVSDRYEESREPLHGWALTDLLARIQDLAFKYKEPYLMESVALSEFAVWIHGNRTSRAQIPPTSDSRSGRK
;
A
#
# COMPACT_ATOMS: atom_id res chain seq x y z
N MET A 1 -17.91 10.69 6.37
CA MET A 1 -16.76 10.35 5.51
C MET A 1 -15.77 9.53 6.30
N ARG A 2 -15.10 8.55 5.69
CA ARG A 2 -14.07 7.75 6.36
C ARG A 2 -12.98 7.36 5.38
N ILE A 3 -11.73 7.65 5.73
CA ILE A 3 -10.54 7.15 5.04
C ILE A 3 -9.78 6.27 6.04
N TRP A 4 -9.58 5.01 5.71
CA TRP A 4 -8.90 4.06 6.58
C TRP A 4 -7.39 4.22 6.41
N ASP A 5 -6.63 4.12 7.50
CA ASP A 5 -5.16 4.10 7.41
C ASP A 5 -4.63 2.69 7.14
N LEU A 6 -5.44 1.66 7.44
CA LEU A 6 -5.16 0.28 7.10
C LEU A 6 -5.12 0.04 5.59
N HIS A 7 -4.30 -0.93 5.18
CA HIS A 7 -4.18 -1.31 3.77
C HIS A 7 -5.54 -1.77 3.17
N PRO A 8 -5.89 -1.36 1.93
CA PRO A 8 -7.18 -1.72 1.29
C PRO A 8 -7.48 -3.22 1.20
N GLY A 9 -6.45 -4.06 1.23
CA GLY A 9 -6.56 -5.52 1.32
C GLY A 9 -7.46 -6.01 2.46
N TYR A 10 -7.52 -5.28 3.59
CA TYR A 10 -8.38 -5.59 4.73
C TYR A 10 -9.85 -5.21 4.54
N LEU A 11 -10.15 -4.34 3.57
CA LEU A 11 -11.49 -3.85 3.36
C LEU A 11 -12.28 -4.87 2.55
N ASN A 12 -13.49 -5.20 3.00
CA ASN A 12 -14.42 -5.97 2.19
C ASN A 12 -14.92 -5.15 0.99
N ARG A 13 -15.67 -5.77 0.08
CA ARG A 13 -16.16 -5.11 -1.13
C ARG A 13 -16.87 -3.78 -0.84
N GLN A 14 -17.80 -3.77 0.11
CA GLN A 14 -18.59 -2.57 0.43
C GLN A 14 -17.73 -1.46 1.03
N SER A 15 -16.81 -1.78 1.95
CA SER A 15 -15.91 -0.79 2.53
C SER A 15 -14.87 -0.27 1.53
N LEU A 16 -14.36 -1.11 0.63
CA LEU A 16 -13.40 -0.73 -0.40
C LEU A 16 -14.02 0.28 -1.38
N LEU A 17 -15.19 -0.06 -1.94
CA LEU A 17 -15.91 0.82 -2.86
C LEU A 17 -16.45 2.08 -2.16
N GLY A 18 -16.88 1.92 -0.91
CA GLY A 18 -17.31 3.03 -0.06
C GLY A 18 -16.18 4.03 0.18
N GLU A 19 -15.02 3.58 0.65
CA GLU A 19 -13.86 4.46 0.86
C GLU A 19 -13.41 5.14 -0.44
N HIS A 20 -13.37 4.40 -1.56
CA HIS A 20 -13.06 5.00 -2.86
C HIS A 20 -13.99 6.18 -3.20
N ARG A 21 -15.30 6.02 -3.00
CA ARG A 21 -16.29 7.10 -3.22
C ARG A 21 -16.09 8.26 -2.24
N GLU A 22 -15.87 7.97 -0.96
CA GLU A 22 -15.65 9.00 0.07
C GLU A 22 -14.37 9.80 -0.19
N LEU A 23 -13.31 9.15 -0.66
CA LEU A 23 -12.06 9.81 -1.06
C LEU A 23 -12.29 10.79 -2.20
N HIS A 24 -13.03 10.40 -3.24
CA HIS A 24 -13.42 11.31 -4.32
C HIS A 24 -14.25 12.50 -3.81
N GLY A 25 -15.17 12.24 -2.87
CA GLY A 25 -15.91 13.30 -2.19
C GLY A 25 -14.98 14.29 -1.48
N MET A 26 -13.99 13.79 -0.76
CA MET A 26 -12.99 14.61 -0.06
C MET A 26 -12.12 15.42 -1.01
N VAL A 27 -11.59 14.80 -2.06
CA VAL A 27 -10.81 15.50 -3.10
C VAL A 27 -11.66 16.60 -3.73
N SER A 28 -12.95 16.33 -4.01
CA SER A 28 -13.85 17.35 -4.54
C SER A 28 -14.08 18.52 -3.57
N ILE A 29 -14.14 18.26 -2.26
CA ILE A 29 -14.27 19.31 -1.25
C ILE A 29 -13.02 20.19 -1.21
N ILE A 30 -11.83 19.57 -1.15
CA ILE A 30 -10.55 20.26 -1.04
C ILE A 30 -10.27 21.07 -2.32
N VAL A 31 -10.35 20.46 -3.50
CA VAL A 31 -10.02 21.11 -4.78
C VAL A 31 -10.98 22.25 -5.12
N ASN A 32 -12.28 22.12 -4.81
CA ASN A 32 -13.28 23.12 -5.19
C ASN A 32 -13.70 24.04 -4.02
N GLY A 33 -13.05 23.95 -2.86
CA GLY A 33 -13.37 24.78 -1.69
C GLY A 33 -14.83 24.64 -1.22
N LYS A 34 -15.43 23.45 -1.31
CA LYS A 34 -16.86 23.25 -0.97
C LYS A 34 -17.09 23.42 0.54
N LYS A 35 -18.22 24.02 0.93
CA LYS A 35 -18.59 24.24 2.35
C LYS A 35 -19.16 22.99 3.03
N GLY A 36 -19.87 22.13 2.29
CA GLY A 36 -20.45 20.89 2.85
C GLY A 36 -19.35 19.91 3.23
N TYR A 37 -19.42 19.36 4.46
CA TYR A 37 -18.43 18.42 5.03
C TYR A 37 -16.97 18.94 5.10
N SER A 38 -16.71 20.23 4.87
CA SER A 38 -15.35 20.80 4.98
C SER A 38 -14.80 20.74 6.40
N ARG A 39 -15.69 20.81 7.40
CA ARG A 39 -15.36 20.69 8.83
C ARG A 39 -15.43 19.26 9.36
N HIS A 40 -15.64 18.27 8.50
CA HIS A 40 -15.61 16.88 8.93
C HIS A 40 -14.18 16.52 9.40
N PRO A 41 -13.99 15.77 10.51
CA PRO A 41 -12.67 15.45 11.04
C PRO A 41 -11.72 14.86 10.00
N GLU A 42 -12.19 13.91 9.18
CA GLU A 42 -11.38 13.36 8.07
C GLU A 42 -11.00 14.43 7.04
N THR A 43 -11.91 15.33 6.64
CA THR A 43 -11.56 16.40 5.68
C THR A 43 -10.50 17.33 6.24
N LEU A 44 -10.59 17.70 7.52
CA LEU A 44 -9.60 18.52 8.20
C LEU A 44 -8.24 17.81 8.31
N ARG A 45 -8.25 16.51 8.64
CA ARG A 45 -7.03 15.69 8.76
C ARG A 45 -6.25 15.58 7.47
N TRP A 46 -6.95 15.51 6.33
CA TRP A 46 -6.35 15.35 5.01
C TRP A 46 -6.18 16.68 4.24
N MET A 47 -6.58 17.80 4.84
CA MET A 47 -6.33 19.12 4.27
C MET A 47 -4.83 19.30 4.05
N ASP A 48 -4.44 19.84 2.89
CA ASP A 48 -3.04 20.05 2.50
C ASP A 48 -2.21 18.75 2.38
N PHE A 49 -2.83 17.56 2.30
CA PHE A 49 -2.11 16.30 2.07
C PHE A 49 -2.49 15.67 0.72
N GLY A 50 -2.54 16.47 -0.35
CA GLY A 50 -2.99 16.02 -1.66
C GLY A 50 -2.17 14.87 -2.24
N TRP A 51 -0.84 14.90 -2.12
CA TRP A 51 0.00 13.79 -2.53
C TRP A 51 -0.37 12.47 -1.83
N ALA A 52 -0.60 12.51 -0.51
CA ALA A 52 -1.00 11.33 0.23
C ALA A 52 -2.44 10.88 -0.12
N LEU A 53 -3.36 11.80 -0.41
CA LEU A 53 -4.70 11.44 -0.91
C LEU A 53 -4.62 10.70 -2.24
N ASN A 54 -3.78 11.18 -3.16
CA ASN A 54 -3.52 10.49 -4.42
C ASN A 54 -2.88 9.12 -4.18
N LYS A 55 -1.91 9.00 -3.26
CA LYS A 55 -1.33 7.70 -2.89
C LYS A 55 -2.36 6.74 -2.30
N ARG A 56 -3.23 7.23 -1.41
CA ARG A 56 -4.34 6.43 -0.86
C ARG A 56 -5.29 5.98 -1.97
N HIS A 57 -5.62 6.85 -2.91
CA HIS A 57 -6.42 6.50 -4.09
C HIS A 57 -5.75 5.40 -4.92
N GLN A 58 -4.45 5.53 -5.21
CA GLN A 58 -3.68 4.53 -5.96
C GLN A 58 -3.69 3.17 -5.25
N LEU A 59 -3.59 3.13 -3.91
CA LEU A 59 -3.70 1.89 -3.14
C LEU A 59 -5.09 1.26 -3.26
N LEU A 60 -6.16 2.05 -3.18
CA LEU A 60 -7.53 1.57 -3.37
C LEU A 60 -7.73 1.02 -4.79
N SER A 61 -7.28 1.77 -5.78
CA SER A 61 -7.37 1.42 -7.20
C SER A 61 -6.56 0.14 -7.53
N ALA A 62 -5.37 -0.01 -6.96
CA ALA A 62 -4.56 -1.23 -7.12
C ALA A 62 -5.23 -2.46 -6.51
N GLU A 63 -5.81 -2.34 -5.31
CA GLU A 63 -6.58 -3.42 -4.69
C GLU A 63 -7.87 -3.74 -5.47
N MET A 64 -8.55 -2.70 -5.98
CA MET A 64 -9.71 -2.84 -6.84
C MET A 64 -9.35 -3.61 -8.11
N LYS A 65 -8.27 -3.23 -8.81
CA LYS A 65 -7.76 -3.91 -10.01
C LYS A 65 -7.42 -5.38 -9.71
N LEU A 66 -6.71 -5.63 -8.61
CA LEU A 66 -6.34 -6.98 -8.19
C LEU A 66 -7.59 -7.88 -7.97
N ARG A 67 -8.71 -7.29 -7.55
CA ARG A 67 -9.99 -8.01 -7.33
C ARG A 67 -10.92 -7.98 -8.55
N GLY A 68 -10.45 -7.52 -9.71
CA GLY A 68 -11.22 -7.51 -10.98
C GLY A 68 -12.12 -6.29 -11.18
N TYR A 69 -12.01 -5.24 -10.36
CA TYR A 69 -12.70 -3.97 -10.59
C TYR A 69 -11.86 -3.05 -11.48
N ASN A 70 -12.51 -2.26 -12.32
CA ASN A 70 -11.84 -1.28 -13.17
C ASN A 70 -12.17 0.15 -12.71
N ASP A 71 -11.23 0.79 -12.02
CA ASP A 71 -11.30 2.20 -11.68
C ASP A 71 -10.92 3.06 -12.90
N LYS A 72 -11.77 4.04 -13.24
CA LYS A 72 -11.62 4.95 -14.38
C LYS A 72 -11.58 6.43 -13.94
N SER A 73 -11.37 6.67 -12.66
CA SER A 73 -11.43 7.99 -12.05
C SER A 73 -10.12 8.33 -11.32
N PRO A 74 -9.00 8.54 -12.04
CA PRO A 74 -7.73 8.83 -11.40
C PRO A 74 -7.77 10.17 -10.66
N VAL A 75 -7.25 10.19 -9.43
CA VAL A 75 -7.03 11.41 -8.64
C VAL A 75 -5.69 12.04 -9.03
N GLN A 76 -5.68 13.34 -9.31
CA GLN A 76 -4.51 14.06 -9.85
C GLN A 76 -3.88 15.08 -8.88
N ILE A 77 -4.44 15.25 -7.69
CA ILE A 77 -3.91 16.18 -6.68
C ILE A 77 -2.54 15.71 -6.16
N GLN A 78 -1.57 16.63 -6.00
CA GLN A 78 -0.16 16.31 -5.73
C GLN A 78 0.57 17.37 -4.88
N ASP A 79 -0.14 18.27 -4.20
CA ASP A 79 0.49 19.18 -3.23
C ASP A 79 1.13 18.40 -2.07
N ASN A 80 2.14 19.00 -1.44
CA ASN A 80 2.75 18.50 -0.21
C ASN A 80 3.34 17.08 -0.34
N ASN A 81 4.14 16.90 -1.40
CA ASN A 81 4.81 15.65 -1.76
C ASN A 81 5.52 14.97 -0.59
N GLY A 82 5.24 13.69 -0.39
CA GLY A 82 5.87 12.86 0.64
C GLY A 82 5.26 13.02 2.04
N MET A 83 4.36 13.98 2.25
CA MET A 83 3.75 14.21 3.55
C MET A 83 2.43 13.44 3.69
N TRP A 84 2.26 12.78 4.82
CA TRP A 84 1.02 12.13 5.23
C TRP A 84 0.48 12.84 6.49
N PRO A 85 -0.82 12.75 6.79
CA PRO A 85 -1.32 13.20 8.08
C PRO A 85 -0.61 12.49 9.25
N ASP A 86 -0.05 13.26 10.17
CA ASP A 86 0.71 12.75 11.32
C ASP A 86 -0.19 12.17 12.43
N THR A 87 -1.48 12.46 12.36
CA THR A 87 -2.47 12.02 13.35
C THR A 87 -3.39 10.95 12.78
N PHE A 88 -3.85 10.07 13.66
CA PHE A 88 -4.90 9.11 13.39
C PHE A 88 -6.18 9.58 14.10
N ILE A 89 -7.33 9.56 13.41
CA ILE A 89 -8.62 9.74 14.09
C ILE A 89 -8.90 8.53 14.99
N ASP A 90 -8.65 7.33 14.47
CA ASP A 90 -8.59 6.09 15.25
C ASP A 90 -7.26 5.42 14.98
N GLU A 91 -6.52 5.05 16.02
CA GLU A 91 -5.26 4.32 15.89
C GLU A 91 -5.43 3.03 15.06
N PRO A 92 -4.42 2.57 14.30
CA PRO A 92 -4.55 1.40 13.42
C PRO A 92 -5.12 0.15 14.09
N TYR A 93 -4.77 -0.12 15.34
CA TYR A 93 -5.34 -1.23 16.10
C TYR A 93 -6.83 -1.05 16.42
N VAL A 94 -7.26 0.17 16.69
CA VAL A 94 -8.68 0.52 16.86
C VAL A 94 -9.43 0.36 15.54
N GLN A 95 -8.83 0.76 14.42
CA GLN A 95 -9.42 0.53 13.09
C GLN A 95 -9.64 -0.97 12.81
N ILE A 96 -8.69 -1.83 13.18
CA ILE A 96 -8.84 -3.30 13.05
C ILE A 96 -10.05 -3.78 13.85
N ARG A 97 -10.25 -3.28 15.08
CA ARG A 97 -11.42 -3.62 15.92
C ARG A 97 -12.74 -3.15 15.31
N LEU A 98 -12.80 -1.90 14.85
CA LEU A 98 -13.99 -1.33 14.19
C LEU A 98 -14.37 -2.14 12.94
N LEU A 99 -13.39 -2.52 12.13
CA LEU A 99 -13.62 -3.38 10.96
C LEU A 99 -14.08 -4.79 11.37
N ARG A 100 -13.52 -5.36 12.44
CA ARG A 100 -13.91 -6.69 12.95
C ARG A 100 -15.37 -6.70 13.38
N GLU A 101 -15.82 -5.66 14.08
CA GLU A 101 -17.23 -5.49 14.45
C GLU A 101 -18.11 -5.29 13.21
N LYS A 102 -17.69 -4.42 12.28
CA LYS A 102 -18.40 -4.16 11.02
C LYS A 102 -18.58 -5.41 10.14
N TYR A 103 -17.66 -6.37 10.23
CA TYR A 103 -17.63 -7.56 9.40
C TYR A 103 -18.08 -8.84 10.10
N ARG A 104 -18.62 -8.76 11.33
CA ARG A 104 -19.04 -9.94 12.11
C ARG A 104 -19.89 -10.93 11.29
N ASP A 105 -20.83 -10.40 10.50
CA ASP A 105 -21.79 -11.18 9.70
C ASP A 105 -21.66 -10.85 8.20
N LYS A 106 -20.46 -10.44 7.75
CA LYS A 106 -20.20 -10.06 6.36
C LYS A 106 -18.95 -10.73 5.84
N GLU A 107 -18.86 -10.89 4.53
CA GLU A 107 -17.61 -11.31 3.91
C GLU A 107 -16.48 -10.33 4.26
N PRO A 108 -15.29 -10.83 4.63
CA PRO A 108 -14.13 -10.01 4.95
C PRO A 108 -13.49 -9.42 3.68
N GLY A 109 -12.42 -8.64 3.87
CA GLY A 109 -11.51 -8.29 2.77
C GLY A 109 -10.77 -9.50 2.20
N ARG A 110 -10.01 -9.28 1.13
CA ARG A 110 -9.09 -10.30 0.59
C ARG A 110 -8.13 -10.79 1.66
N ILE A 111 -7.62 -9.86 2.47
CA ILE A 111 -6.76 -10.15 3.60
C ILE A 111 -7.65 -10.22 4.85
N PRO A 112 -7.65 -11.34 5.60
CA PRO A 112 -8.38 -11.41 6.85
C PRO A 112 -7.77 -10.44 7.87
N LEU A 113 -8.62 -9.81 8.68
CA LEU A 113 -8.16 -8.92 9.75
C LEU A 113 -7.27 -9.72 10.72
N PRO A 114 -6.08 -9.21 11.08
CA PRO A 114 -5.14 -9.95 11.91
C PRO A 114 -5.73 -10.19 13.30
N GLN A 115 -5.55 -11.40 13.79
CA GLN A 115 -5.97 -11.79 15.15
C GLN A 115 -4.86 -11.57 16.18
N ASN A 116 -3.60 -11.55 15.75
CA ASN A 116 -2.43 -11.41 16.59
C ASN A 116 -1.25 -10.77 15.82
N ALA A 117 -0.16 -10.50 16.55
CA ALA A 117 1.06 -9.92 16.01
C ALA A 117 1.66 -10.74 14.87
N GLN A 118 1.63 -12.08 14.96
CA GLN A 118 2.22 -12.97 13.97
C GLN A 118 1.49 -12.90 12.63
N GLN A 119 0.15 -12.86 12.65
CA GLN A 119 -0.64 -12.66 11.44
C GLN A 119 -0.42 -11.27 10.85
N MET A 120 -0.47 -10.22 11.68
CA MET A 120 -0.21 -8.85 11.23
C MET A 120 1.17 -8.75 10.55
N TRP A 121 2.21 -9.32 11.19
CA TRP A 121 3.55 -9.34 10.64
C TRP A 121 3.64 -10.12 9.32
N ARG A 122 3.11 -11.36 9.29
CA ARG A 122 3.10 -12.21 8.09
C ARG A 122 2.53 -11.48 6.87
N GLN A 123 1.43 -10.76 7.07
CA GLN A 123 0.72 -10.04 6.01
C GLN A 123 1.53 -8.84 5.46
N HIS A 124 2.40 -8.24 6.27
CA HIS A 124 3.17 -7.04 5.93
C HIS A 124 4.65 -7.29 5.58
N LYS A 125 5.19 -8.47 5.89
CA LYS A 125 6.63 -8.74 5.88
C LYS A 125 7.33 -8.37 4.58
N TYR A 126 6.74 -8.63 3.41
CA TYR A 126 7.35 -8.29 2.11
C TYR A 126 7.34 -6.80 1.83
N ALA A 127 6.27 -6.09 2.22
CA ALA A 127 6.19 -4.64 2.07
C ALA A 127 7.21 -3.92 2.97
N VAL A 128 7.48 -4.46 4.16
CA VAL A 128 8.55 -3.96 5.04
C VAL A 128 9.93 -4.30 4.48
N MET A 129 10.14 -5.54 4.02
CA MET A 129 11.40 -5.96 3.41
C MET A 129 11.81 -5.09 2.21
N ALA A 130 10.84 -4.66 1.39
CA ALA A 130 11.11 -3.79 0.25
C ALA A 130 11.61 -2.38 0.63
N ARG A 131 11.39 -1.97 1.88
CA ARG A 131 11.78 -0.66 2.41
C ARG A 131 13.05 -0.74 3.23
N ASP A 132 13.07 -1.66 4.19
CA ASP A 132 14.13 -1.76 5.18
C ASP A 132 14.30 -3.21 5.65
N VAL A 133 15.41 -3.82 5.21
CA VAL A 133 15.79 -5.19 5.59
C VAL A 133 16.20 -5.28 7.07
N GLY A 134 16.76 -4.21 7.64
CA GLY A 134 17.11 -4.14 9.06
C GLY A 134 15.86 -4.14 9.93
N LEU A 135 14.90 -3.27 9.61
CA LEU A 135 13.59 -3.23 10.28
C LEU A 135 12.83 -4.55 10.11
N TYR A 136 12.87 -5.14 8.91
CA TYR A 136 12.29 -6.47 8.67
C TYR A 136 12.82 -7.53 9.64
N LYS A 137 14.15 -7.60 9.79
CA LYS A 137 14.79 -8.57 10.70
C LYS A 137 14.42 -8.28 12.16
N LYS A 138 14.43 -7.00 12.56
CA LYS A 138 14.08 -6.57 13.92
C LYS A 138 12.63 -6.95 14.28
N ILE A 139 11.66 -6.55 13.45
CA ILE A 139 10.24 -6.87 13.69
C ILE A 139 10.03 -8.39 13.73
N GLY A 140 10.65 -9.14 12.81
CA GLY A 140 10.57 -10.60 12.80
C GLY A 140 11.07 -11.24 14.10
N ALA A 141 12.21 -10.76 14.62
CA ALA A 141 12.76 -11.22 15.89
C ALA A 141 11.83 -10.86 17.07
N ASP A 142 11.33 -9.63 17.13
CA ASP A 142 10.45 -9.17 18.20
C ASP A 142 9.12 -9.96 18.21
N VAL A 143 8.48 -10.11 17.04
CA VAL A 143 7.20 -10.83 16.90
C VAL A 143 7.34 -12.32 17.20
N SER A 144 8.48 -12.93 16.91
CA SER A 144 8.74 -14.35 17.24
C SER A 144 8.71 -14.65 18.75
N ARG A 145 8.90 -13.62 19.58
CA ARG A 145 8.87 -13.72 21.04
C ARG A 145 7.49 -13.40 21.63
N MET A 146 6.58 -12.84 20.83
CA MET A 146 5.23 -12.50 21.27
C MET A 146 4.34 -13.73 21.35
N ARG A 147 3.39 -13.71 22.28
CA ARG A 147 2.34 -14.73 22.43
C ARG A 147 1.08 -14.29 21.67
N PRO A 148 0.18 -15.22 21.30
CA PRO A 148 -1.02 -14.89 20.50
C PRO A 148 -1.96 -13.84 21.11
N ARG A 149 -1.92 -13.63 22.44
CA ARG A 149 -2.78 -12.67 23.17
C ARG A 149 -2.07 -11.37 23.55
N ASP A 150 -0.78 -11.25 23.25
CA ASP A 150 -0.04 -10.03 23.57
C ASP A 150 -0.57 -8.87 22.73
N ASP A 151 -0.58 -7.67 23.32
CA ASP A 151 -0.97 -6.46 22.60
C ASP A 151 -0.01 -6.19 21.44
N PHE A 152 -0.58 -5.87 20.28
CA PHE A 152 0.17 -5.55 19.07
C PHE A 152 -0.18 -4.18 18.51
N SER A 153 -0.74 -3.29 19.35
CA SER A 153 -1.10 -1.93 18.95
C SER A 153 0.10 -1.15 18.40
N GLY A 154 1.24 -1.21 19.09
CA GLY A 154 2.49 -0.59 18.66
C GLY A 154 3.01 -1.15 17.33
N LEU A 155 2.90 -2.47 17.12
CA LEU A 155 3.26 -3.10 15.84
C LEU A 155 2.33 -2.61 14.72
N ALA A 156 1.02 -2.53 14.96
CA ALA A 156 0.06 -2.08 13.97
C ALA A 156 0.36 -0.64 13.51
N ARG A 157 0.69 0.25 14.45
CA ARG A 157 1.12 1.62 14.16
C ARG A 157 2.40 1.65 13.34
N LEU A 158 3.44 0.97 13.80
CA LEU A 158 4.74 0.90 13.13
C LEU A 158 4.61 0.43 11.68
N LEU A 159 3.81 -0.61 11.42
CA LEU A 159 3.63 -1.14 10.07
C LEU A 159 2.88 -0.15 9.16
N VAL A 160 1.81 0.50 9.64
CA VAL A 160 1.10 1.51 8.85
C VAL A 160 2.02 2.69 8.51
N GLU A 161 2.77 3.20 9.49
CA GLU A 161 3.72 4.29 9.28
C GLU A 161 4.85 3.89 8.32
N THR A 162 5.39 2.67 8.46
CA THR A 162 6.42 2.16 7.55
C THR A 162 5.92 2.14 6.09
N LEU A 163 4.69 1.67 5.86
CA LEU A 163 4.12 1.55 4.51
C LEU A 163 3.80 2.89 3.83
N ARG A 164 3.80 4.00 4.58
CA ARG A 164 3.65 5.35 4.01
C ARG A 164 4.89 5.85 3.26
N THR A 165 6.04 5.20 3.47
CA THR A 165 7.30 5.53 2.78
C THR A 165 7.44 4.76 1.46
N PRO A 166 8.05 5.33 0.41
CA PRO A 166 8.32 4.60 -0.83
C PRO A 166 9.45 3.56 -0.63
N PRO A 167 9.30 2.31 -1.14
CA PRO A 167 10.39 1.35 -1.19
C PRO A 167 11.43 1.72 -2.26
N SER A 168 12.66 1.23 -2.10
CA SER A 168 13.68 1.34 -3.14
C SER A 168 13.43 0.37 -4.29
N GLN A 169 13.96 0.66 -5.49
CA GLN A 169 13.87 -0.27 -6.63
C GLN A 169 14.54 -1.62 -6.34
N GLY A 170 15.71 -1.62 -5.69
CA GLY A 170 16.39 -2.85 -5.26
C GLY A 170 15.57 -3.63 -4.23
N GLY A 171 14.95 -2.94 -3.27
CA GLY A 171 14.08 -3.55 -2.28
C GLY A 171 12.82 -4.16 -2.88
N LEU A 172 12.16 -3.47 -3.82
CA LEU A 172 11.03 -4.02 -4.58
C LEU A 172 11.44 -5.30 -5.33
N LYS A 173 12.58 -5.27 -6.04
CA LYS A 173 13.09 -6.44 -6.75
C LYS A 173 13.33 -7.61 -5.79
N ASN A 174 13.99 -7.38 -4.67
CA ASN A 174 14.26 -8.41 -3.67
C ASN A 174 12.97 -9.02 -3.10
N ALA A 175 12.01 -8.18 -2.70
CA ALA A 175 10.74 -8.66 -2.16
C ALA A 175 9.91 -9.44 -3.21
N LEU A 176 9.89 -9.00 -4.47
CA LEU A 176 9.23 -9.71 -5.56
C LEU A 176 9.89 -11.07 -5.84
N GLN A 177 11.22 -11.17 -5.78
CA GLN A 177 11.92 -12.46 -5.91
C GLN A 177 11.52 -13.43 -4.79
N HIS A 178 11.39 -12.94 -3.55
CA HIS A 178 10.89 -13.75 -2.45
C HIS A 178 9.43 -14.18 -2.64
N MET A 179 8.56 -13.30 -3.16
CA MET A 179 7.17 -13.65 -3.46
C MET A 179 7.07 -14.64 -4.63
N TRP A 180 7.92 -14.50 -5.65
CA TRP A 180 7.98 -15.40 -6.80
C TRP A 180 8.28 -16.84 -6.40
N GLY A 181 9.15 -17.06 -5.41
CA GLY A 181 9.48 -18.41 -4.93
C GLY A 181 8.29 -19.21 -4.40
N TYR A 182 7.15 -18.59 -4.09
CA TYR A 182 5.92 -19.30 -3.70
C TYR A 182 5.12 -19.84 -4.88
N VAL A 183 5.35 -19.33 -6.08
CA VAL A 183 4.54 -19.62 -7.28
C VAL A 183 5.36 -20.10 -8.47
N SER A 184 6.69 -20.01 -8.40
CA SER A 184 7.61 -20.36 -9.48
C SER A 184 7.43 -21.78 -10.00
N ASP A 185 7.17 -22.73 -9.10
CA ASP A 185 7.02 -24.15 -9.45
C ASP A 185 5.72 -24.44 -10.20
N ARG A 186 4.83 -23.45 -10.29
CA ARG A 186 3.55 -23.50 -11.01
C ARG A 186 3.62 -22.75 -12.35
N TYR A 187 4.78 -22.19 -12.70
CA TYR A 187 4.96 -21.44 -13.94
C TYR A 187 5.47 -22.37 -15.05
N GLU A 188 4.60 -22.62 -16.03
CA GLU A 188 4.87 -23.57 -17.13
C GLU A 188 5.32 -22.88 -18.44
N GLU A 189 5.15 -21.56 -18.55
CA GLU A 189 5.23 -20.85 -19.83
C GLU A 189 6.66 -20.51 -20.32
N SER A 190 7.69 -20.51 -19.47
CA SER A 190 9.03 -20.09 -19.90
C SER A 190 10.16 -20.53 -18.96
N ARG A 191 11.32 -20.87 -19.56
CA ARG A 191 12.61 -21.10 -18.88
C ARG A 191 13.48 -19.82 -18.80
N GLU A 192 12.94 -18.66 -19.16
CA GLU A 192 13.71 -17.43 -19.15
C GLU A 192 14.20 -17.08 -17.73
N PRO A 193 15.45 -16.60 -17.58
CA PRO A 193 15.94 -16.18 -16.29
C PRO A 193 15.12 -14.98 -15.76
N LEU A 194 14.60 -15.10 -14.55
CA LEU A 194 13.86 -14.06 -13.81
C LEU A 194 14.52 -12.67 -13.80
N HIS A 195 15.82 -12.61 -14.05
CA HIS A 195 16.63 -11.39 -14.03
C HIS A 195 16.31 -10.43 -15.18
N GLY A 196 15.68 -10.90 -16.26
CA GLY A 196 15.32 -10.07 -17.42
C GLY A 196 13.96 -9.37 -17.33
N TRP A 197 13.10 -9.75 -16.37
CA TRP A 197 11.73 -9.25 -16.32
C TRP A 197 11.63 -7.85 -15.72
N ALA A 198 10.79 -7.00 -16.30
CA ALA A 198 10.40 -5.75 -15.65
C ALA A 198 9.63 -6.06 -14.37
N LEU A 199 9.78 -5.22 -13.33
CA LEU A 199 9.08 -5.42 -12.05
C LEU A 199 7.56 -5.46 -12.21
N THR A 200 7.02 -4.73 -13.20
CA THR A 200 5.59 -4.76 -13.54
C THR A 200 5.13 -6.14 -13.98
N ASP A 201 5.93 -6.80 -14.82
CA ASP A 201 5.57 -8.07 -15.44
C ASP A 201 5.73 -9.20 -14.44
N LEU A 202 6.79 -9.13 -13.62
CA LEU A 202 6.98 -10.04 -12.50
C LEU A 202 5.84 -9.94 -11.49
N LEU A 203 5.44 -8.72 -11.09
CA LEU A 203 4.31 -8.54 -10.18
C LEU A 203 3.01 -9.07 -10.79
N ALA A 204 2.71 -8.74 -12.06
CA ALA A 204 1.51 -9.23 -12.74
C ALA A 204 1.45 -10.76 -12.75
N ARG A 205 2.57 -11.43 -13.05
CA ARG A 205 2.61 -12.89 -13.05
C ARG A 205 2.45 -13.49 -11.66
N ILE A 206 3.04 -12.89 -10.63
CA ILE A 206 2.84 -13.29 -9.23
C ILE A 206 1.36 -13.17 -8.86
N GLN A 207 0.70 -12.07 -9.23
CA GLN A 207 -0.72 -11.86 -8.97
C GLN A 207 -1.58 -12.93 -9.65
N ASP A 208 -1.35 -13.20 -10.93
CA ASP A 208 -2.10 -14.21 -11.68
C ASP A 208 -1.97 -15.61 -11.06
N LEU A 209 -0.73 -16.03 -10.77
CA LEU A 209 -0.47 -17.35 -10.18
C LEU A 209 -1.03 -17.44 -8.74
N ALA A 210 -0.89 -16.39 -7.93
CA ALA A 210 -1.45 -16.35 -6.59
C ALA A 210 -2.98 -16.50 -6.61
N PHE A 211 -3.67 -15.86 -7.56
CA PHE A 211 -5.12 -15.98 -7.70
C PHE A 211 -5.56 -17.32 -8.28
N LYS A 212 -4.84 -17.83 -9.28
CA LYS A 212 -5.12 -19.11 -9.95
C LYS A 212 -4.99 -20.28 -8.98
N TYR A 213 -3.94 -20.29 -8.16
CA TYR A 213 -3.64 -21.37 -7.23
C TYR A 213 -4.05 -21.09 -5.78
N LYS A 214 -4.67 -19.92 -5.52
CA LYS A 214 -5.10 -19.46 -4.18
C LYS A 214 -3.99 -19.54 -3.14
N GLU A 215 -2.78 -19.13 -3.53
CA GLU A 215 -1.60 -19.32 -2.69
C GLU A 215 -1.69 -18.49 -1.39
N PRO A 216 -1.90 -19.11 -0.21
CA PRO A 216 -2.36 -18.39 0.98
C PRO A 216 -1.42 -17.29 1.45
N TYR A 217 -0.10 -17.51 1.38
CA TYR A 217 0.88 -16.52 1.85
C TYR A 217 0.88 -15.25 1.02
N LEU A 218 0.62 -15.37 -0.28
CA LEU A 218 0.54 -14.22 -1.18
C LEU A 218 -0.85 -13.60 -1.17
N MET A 219 -1.91 -14.41 -1.15
CA MET A 219 -3.29 -13.94 -1.11
C MET A 219 -3.58 -13.09 0.13
N GLU A 220 -2.91 -13.35 1.25
CA GLU A 220 -3.01 -12.53 2.46
C GLU A 220 -1.95 -11.41 2.55
N SER A 221 -1.08 -11.24 1.56
CA SER A 221 -0.06 -10.19 1.60
C SER A 221 -0.60 -8.84 1.15
N VAL A 222 -0.23 -7.78 1.87
CA VAL A 222 -0.47 -6.39 1.45
C VAL A 222 0.34 -6.04 0.20
N ALA A 223 1.56 -6.59 0.08
CA ALA A 223 2.49 -6.34 -1.02
C ALA A 223 1.90 -6.78 -2.38
N LEU A 224 0.97 -7.74 -2.38
CA LEU A 224 0.38 -8.28 -3.61
C LEU A 224 -0.33 -7.22 -4.46
N SER A 225 -0.98 -6.21 -3.86
CA SER A 225 -1.52 -5.05 -4.59
C SER A 225 -0.69 -3.79 -4.40
N GLU A 226 -0.10 -3.61 -3.23
CA GLU A 226 0.61 -2.38 -2.87
C GLU A 226 1.83 -2.09 -3.76
N PHE A 227 2.58 -3.12 -4.18
CA PHE A 227 3.74 -2.91 -5.06
C PHE A 227 3.40 -2.29 -6.40
N ALA A 228 2.18 -2.46 -6.91
CA ALA A 228 1.76 -1.80 -8.15
C ALA A 228 1.89 -0.26 -8.03
N VAL A 229 1.54 0.31 -6.88
CA VAL A 229 1.59 1.76 -6.64
C VAL A 229 3.03 2.29 -6.72
N TRP A 230 3.99 1.55 -6.18
CA TRP A 230 5.39 1.99 -6.08
C TRP A 230 6.22 1.64 -7.31
N ILE A 231 5.88 0.59 -8.05
CA ILE A 231 6.54 0.28 -9.32
C ILE A 231 6.19 1.36 -10.36
N HIS A 232 4.93 1.77 -10.46
CA HIS A 232 4.51 2.79 -11.42
C HIS A 232 4.95 4.21 -11.03
N GLY A 233 4.97 4.55 -9.74
CA GLY A 233 5.40 5.87 -9.25
C GLY A 233 6.88 6.20 -9.48
N ASN A 234 7.72 5.20 -9.75
CA ASN A 234 9.15 5.41 -10.02
C ASN A 234 9.47 5.74 -11.49
N ARG A 235 8.47 5.76 -12.39
CA ARG A 235 8.66 6.21 -13.77
C ARG A 235 8.64 7.73 -13.91
N THR A 236 7.95 8.45 -13.02
CA THR A 236 7.81 9.92 -13.09
C THR A 236 8.96 10.69 -12.45
N SER A 237 9.76 10.09 -11.57
CA SER A 237 10.90 10.74 -10.90
C SER A 237 12.16 10.87 -11.78
N ARG A 238 12.21 10.23 -12.95
CA ARG A 238 13.34 10.35 -13.90
C ARG A 238 13.23 11.55 -14.87
N ALA A 239 12.12 12.30 -14.86
CA ALA A 239 11.86 13.36 -15.84
C ALA A 239 12.19 14.79 -15.36
N GLN A 240 12.84 14.96 -14.21
CA GLN A 240 13.22 16.28 -13.68
C GLN A 240 14.69 16.30 -13.23
N ILE A 241 15.61 16.19 -14.19
CA ILE A 241 16.96 16.73 -14.03
C ILE A 241 17.07 17.85 -15.08
N PRO A 242 17.04 19.14 -14.70
CA PRO A 242 17.31 20.20 -15.67
C PRO A 242 18.77 20.10 -16.13
N PRO A 243 19.08 20.43 -17.40
CA PRO A 243 20.44 20.41 -17.89
C PRO A 243 21.27 21.43 -17.09
N THR A 244 22.37 20.96 -16.52
CA THR A 244 23.39 21.81 -15.91
C THR A 244 23.90 22.80 -16.96
N SER A 245 23.66 24.09 -16.72
CA SER A 245 24.22 25.18 -17.52
C SER A 245 25.73 25.19 -17.33
N ASP A 246 26.45 24.73 -18.36
CA ASP A 246 27.89 24.83 -18.47
C ASP A 246 28.26 26.30 -18.76
N SER A 247 28.65 27.03 -17.71
CA SER A 247 29.12 28.40 -17.84
C SER A 247 30.55 28.42 -18.37
N ARG A 248 30.66 28.69 -19.68
CA ARG A 248 31.88 29.19 -20.32
C ARG A 248 32.44 30.38 -19.51
N SER A 249 33.66 30.22 -19.01
CA SER A 249 34.50 31.30 -18.53
C SER A 249 35.94 31.01 -18.98
N GLY A 250 36.33 31.61 -20.09
CA GLY A 250 37.68 31.50 -20.64
C GLY A 250 37.91 32.57 -21.71
N ARG A 251 38.11 33.81 -21.27
CA ARG A 251 38.83 34.88 -21.99
C ARG A 251 39.07 36.06 -21.06
N LYS A 252 40.28 36.15 -20.52
CA LYS A 252 41.25 37.24 -20.76
C LYS A 252 42.58 36.85 -20.14
#